data_AF-A0A3L7SGT0-F1
#
_entry.id   AF-A0A3L7SGT0-F1
#
_cell.length_a   1.000
_cell.length_b   1.000
_cell.length_c   1.000
_cell.angle_alpha   90.00
_cell.angle_beta   90.00
_cell.angle_gamma   90.00
#
_symmetry.space_group_name_H-M   'P 1'
#
loop_
_entity.id
_entity.type
_entity.pdbx_description
1 polymer ?
#
loop_
_entity_poly.entity_id
_entity_poly.type
_entity_poly.pdbx_seq_one_letter_code
_entity_poly.pdbx_strand_id
1 'polypeptide(L)'
;GMTRMRVVGLLGVASVFGGFLLVLRKIGRQHDFTWLIRHQLWTVAFAGYLYVVLPVDAFVNQFNVNRILAGDPRPSVQIAAHPTSDEGWLCLKPLMNCTDPVIQAGVRGMLDLKRESLENQLLKDQQHGWTTRQIATDRLVSQLRASKGIWTSEPWSNERGGPSRQSVIDQFQRYSYQWY
;
A
#
# COMPACT_ATOMS: atom_id res chain seq x y z
N GLY A 1 0.99 -4.24 -12.92
CA GLY A 1 0.85 -3.07 -12.05
C GLY A 1 2.21 -2.46 -11.71
N MET A 2 2.23 -1.39 -10.94
CA MET A 2 3.44 -0.88 -10.28
C MET A 2 3.76 -1.80 -9.10
N THR A 3 5.04 -2.15 -8.92
CA THR A 3 5.50 -3.00 -7.82
C THR A 3 6.39 -2.18 -6.88
N ARG A 4 6.52 -2.62 -5.61
CA ARG A 4 7.42 -1.98 -4.64
C ARG A 4 8.84 -1.89 -5.18
N MET A 5 9.37 -2.98 -5.74
CA MET A 5 10.73 -3.03 -6.30
C MET A 5 10.94 -2.01 -7.44
N ARG A 6 9.94 -1.77 -8.30
CA ARG A 6 10.03 -0.77 -9.38
C ARG A 6 10.09 0.65 -8.83
N VAL A 7 9.33 0.99 -7.79
CA VAL A 7 9.39 2.32 -7.17
C VAL A 7 10.72 2.54 -6.44
N VAL A 8 11.21 1.52 -5.74
CA VAL A 8 12.54 1.56 -5.12
C VAL A 8 13.62 1.78 -6.18
N GLY A 9 13.54 1.09 -7.32
CA GLY A 9 14.45 1.28 -8.45
C GLY A 9 14.40 2.71 -9.02
N LEU A 10 13.19 3.26 -9.25
CA LEU A 10 13.02 4.63 -9.72
C LEU A 10 13.57 5.68 -8.74
N LEU A 11 13.33 5.50 -7.44
CA LEU A 11 13.89 6.36 -6.40
C LEU A 11 15.43 6.26 -6.35
N GLY A 12 15.97 5.05 -6.52
CA GLY A 12 17.41 4.83 -6.62
C GLY A 12 18.02 5.57 -7.81
N VAL A 13 17.43 5.45 -9.00
CA VAL A 13 17.87 6.17 -10.20
C VAL A 13 17.77 7.68 -10.01
N ALA A 14 16.65 8.18 -9.49
CA ALA A 14 16.45 9.60 -9.23
C ALA A 14 17.48 10.16 -8.23
N SER A 15 17.84 9.38 -7.21
CA SER A 15 18.89 9.72 -6.25
C SER A 15 20.26 9.85 -6.91
N VAL A 16 20.63 8.90 -7.78
CA VAL A 16 21.89 8.95 -8.54
C VAL A 16 21.94 10.18 -9.45
N PHE A 17 20.86 10.46 -10.19
CA PHE A 17 20.77 11.67 -11.02
C PHE A 17 20.88 12.95 -10.21
N GLY A 18 20.20 13.03 -9.07
CA GLY A 18 20.31 14.17 -8.15
C GLY A 18 21.73 14.36 -7.63
N GLY A 19 22.39 13.27 -7.22
CA GLY A 19 23.79 13.28 -6.82
C GLY A 19 24.73 13.75 -7.94
N PHE A 20 24.50 13.29 -9.17
CA PHE A 20 25.27 13.69 -10.34
C PHE A 20 25.09 15.18 -10.68
N LEU A 21 23.87 15.70 -10.64
CA LEU A 21 23.58 17.13 -10.85
C LEU A 21 24.25 18.02 -9.81
N LEU A 22 24.32 17.57 -8.54
CA LEU A 22 25.05 18.27 -7.49
C LEU A 22 26.55 18.34 -7.79
N VAL A 23 27.14 17.27 -8.34
CA VAL A 23 28.54 17.26 -8.78
C VAL A 23 28.76 18.22 -9.96
N LEU A 24 27.88 18.24 -10.96
CA LEU A 24 27.97 19.19 -12.07
C LEU A 24 27.88 20.64 -11.59
N ARG A 25 26.95 20.93 -10.67
CA ARG A 25 26.82 22.24 -10.03
C ARG A 25 28.08 22.63 -9.24
N LYS A 26 28.73 21.67 -8.57
CA LYS A 26 30.02 21.88 -7.89
C LYS A 26 31.08 22.37 -8.87
N ILE A 27 31.23 21.67 -10.01
CA ILE A 27 32.21 21.99 -11.06
C ILE A 27 31.95 23.39 -11.63
N GLY A 28 30.69 23.74 -11.87
CA GLY A 28 30.32 25.06 -12.40
C GLY A 28 30.54 26.25 -11.45
N ARG A 29 30.71 26.03 -10.14
CA ARG A 29 30.87 27.10 -9.13
C ARG A 29 32.21 27.13 -8.40
N GLN A 30 33.17 26.30 -8.80
CA GLN A 30 34.51 26.22 -8.18
C GLN A 30 34.48 26.05 -6.65
N HIS A 31 33.57 25.23 -6.12
CA HIS A 31 33.49 24.98 -4.67
C HIS A 31 34.56 23.98 -4.20
N ASP A 32 35.11 24.23 -3.01
CA ASP A 32 36.17 23.44 -2.36
C ASP A 32 35.79 21.99 -2.08
N PHE A 33 36.78 21.11 -1.94
CA PHE A 33 36.56 19.67 -1.71
C PHE A 33 35.79 19.38 -0.42
N THR A 34 36.00 20.19 0.62
CA THR A 34 35.31 20.13 1.91
C THR A 34 33.82 20.45 1.80
N TRP A 35 33.44 21.31 0.85
CA TRP A 35 32.03 21.61 0.55
C TRP A 35 31.31 20.38 -0.02
N LEU A 36 32.00 19.60 -0.86
CA LEU A 36 31.46 18.38 -1.47
C LEU A 36 31.17 17.28 -0.44
N ILE A 37 32.10 17.01 0.47
CA ILE A 37 31.95 15.96 1.49
C ILE A 37 30.75 16.28 2.40
N ARG A 38 30.61 17.54 2.82
CA ARG A 38 29.47 17.97 3.65
C ARG A 38 28.15 17.82 2.91
N HIS A 39 28.07 18.24 1.63
CA HIS A 39 26.82 18.12 0.85
C HIS A 39 26.48 16.67 0.46
N GLN A 40 27.46 15.81 0.13
CA GLN A 40 27.19 14.41 -0.23
C GLN A 40 26.68 13.59 0.97
N LEU A 41 27.18 13.85 2.18
CA LEU A 41 26.63 13.27 3.40
C LEU A 41 25.16 13.68 3.61
N TRP A 42 24.84 14.95 3.33
CA TRP A 42 23.45 15.41 3.35
C TRP A 42 22.59 14.76 2.27
N THR A 43 23.10 14.53 1.06
CA THR A 43 22.34 13.86 0.00
C THR A 43 22.05 12.40 0.34
N VAL A 44 23.05 11.67 0.85
CA VAL A 44 22.85 10.26 1.27
C VAL A 44 21.91 10.20 2.48
N ALA A 45 22.09 11.07 3.47
CA ALA A 45 21.20 11.16 4.62
C ALA A 45 19.77 11.54 4.20
N PHE A 46 19.61 12.48 3.26
CA PHE A 46 18.32 12.90 2.74
C PHE A 46 17.65 11.80 1.92
N ALA A 47 18.40 11.06 1.10
CA ALA A 47 17.88 9.91 0.36
C ALA A 47 17.46 8.77 1.29
N GLY A 48 18.27 8.48 2.31
CA GLY A 48 17.93 7.52 3.36
C GLY A 48 16.70 7.94 4.16
N TYR A 49 16.63 9.22 4.55
CA TYR A 49 15.48 9.81 5.21
C TYR A 49 14.22 9.71 4.33
N LEU A 50 14.31 10.08 3.05
CA LEU A 50 13.20 9.93 2.11
C LEU A 50 12.74 8.48 2.04
N TYR A 51 13.67 7.53 1.94
CA TYR A 51 13.33 6.12 1.83
C TYR A 51 12.63 5.56 3.08
N VAL A 52 13.03 6.01 4.26
CA VAL A 52 12.41 5.63 5.53
C VAL A 52 11.06 6.29 5.72
N VAL A 53 10.91 7.54 5.28
CA VAL A 53 9.72 8.35 5.55
C VAL A 53 8.65 8.21 4.47
N LEU A 54 9.02 7.94 3.20
CA LEU A 54 8.03 7.83 2.14
C LEU A 54 7.19 6.56 2.34
N PRO A 55 5.85 6.68 2.39
CA PRO A 55 4.97 5.51 2.42
C PRO A 55 4.90 4.91 1.00
N VAL A 56 5.99 4.27 0.56
CA VAL A 56 6.16 3.72 -0.79
C VAL A 56 5.01 2.78 -1.14
N ASP A 57 4.59 1.94 -0.19
CA ASP A 57 3.49 1.00 -0.39
C ASP A 57 2.15 1.71 -0.61
N ALA A 58 1.89 2.82 0.08
CA ALA A 58 0.67 3.61 -0.14
C ALA A 58 0.68 4.21 -1.55
N PHE A 59 1.81 4.75 -2.01
CA PHE A 59 1.93 5.32 -3.34
C PHE A 59 1.70 4.28 -4.45
N VAL A 60 2.32 3.11 -4.32
CA VAL A 60 2.17 1.99 -5.27
C VAL A 60 0.72 1.53 -5.33
N ASN A 61 0.09 1.32 -4.17
CA ASN A 61 -1.28 0.83 -4.12
C ASN A 61 -2.27 1.89 -4.62
N GLN A 62 -2.09 3.16 -4.28
CA GLN A 62 -2.92 4.24 -4.81
C GLN A 62 -2.84 4.33 -6.33
N PHE A 63 -1.64 4.20 -6.91
CA PHE A 63 -1.47 4.18 -8.37
C PHE A 63 -2.17 2.97 -9.02
N ASN A 64 -2.01 1.77 -8.45
CA ASN A 64 -2.66 0.55 -8.96
C ASN A 64 -4.19 0.62 -8.85
N VAL A 65 -4.71 1.11 -7.71
CA VAL A 65 -6.14 1.32 -7.48
C VAL A 65 -6.72 2.28 -8.51
N ASN A 66 -6.07 3.43 -8.74
CA ASN A 66 -6.53 4.41 -9.72
C ASN A 66 -6.59 3.82 -11.15
N ARG A 67 -5.64 2.94 -11.51
CA ARG A 67 -5.68 2.25 -12.81
C ARG A 67 -6.82 1.24 -12.90
N ILE A 68 -7.10 0.50 -11.84
CA ILE A 68 -8.24 -0.43 -11.80
C ILE A 68 -9.55 0.33 -11.91
N LEU A 69 -9.69 1.46 -11.19
CA LEU A 69 -10.85 2.33 -11.30
C LEU A 69 -11.00 2.95 -12.69
N ALA A 70 -9.89 3.19 -13.40
CA ALA A 70 -9.90 3.64 -14.79
C ALA A 70 -10.22 2.51 -15.81
N GLY A 71 -10.55 1.30 -15.34
CA GLY A 71 -10.98 0.17 -16.17
C GLY A 71 -9.87 -0.79 -16.59
N ASP A 72 -8.64 -0.67 -16.06
CA ASP A 72 -7.56 -1.62 -16.32
C ASP A 72 -7.48 -2.66 -15.19
N PRO A 73 -7.96 -3.91 -15.37
CA PRO A 73 -7.99 -4.91 -14.31
C PRO A 73 -6.62 -5.52 -14.01
N ARG A 74 -5.61 -5.38 -14.89
CA ARG A 74 -4.28 -6.00 -14.76
C ARG A 74 -3.55 -5.72 -13.44
N PRO A 75 -3.60 -4.52 -12.84
CA PRO A 75 -2.97 -4.26 -11.55
C PRO A 75 -3.60 -5.03 -10.38
N SER A 76 -4.78 -5.65 -10.55
CA SER A 76 -5.43 -6.44 -9.49
C SER A 76 -4.58 -7.60 -8.98
N VAL A 77 -3.74 -8.19 -9.83
CA VAL A 77 -2.81 -9.27 -9.43
C VAL A 77 -1.84 -8.82 -8.33
N GLN A 78 -1.45 -7.53 -8.34
CA GLN A 78 -0.55 -6.99 -7.32
C GLN A 78 -1.24 -6.86 -5.96
N ILE A 79 -2.56 -6.67 -5.96
CA ILE A 79 -3.38 -6.57 -4.75
C ILE A 79 -3.67 -7.97 -4.21
N ALA A 80 -3.97 -8.93 -5.09
CA ALA A 80 -4.33 -10.29 -4.71
C ALA A 80 -3.13 -11.15 -4.26
N ALA A 81 -1.97 -10.99 -4.90
CA ALA A 81 -0.83 -11.90 -4.75
C ALA A 81 0.27 -11.42 -3.80
N HIS A 82 0.31 -10.12 -3.46
CA HIS A 82 1.41 -9.57 -2.65
C HIS A 82 0.94 -9.03 -1.30
N PRO A 83 1.70 -9.31 -0.21
CA PRO A 83 1.44 -8.70 1.09
C PRO A 83 1.59 -7.18 0.99
N THR A 84 0.71 -6.48 1.67
CA THR A 84 0.59 -5.01 1.63
C THR A 84 0.66 -4.45 3.05
N SER A 85 1.37 -3.34 3.25
CA SER A 85 1.41 -2.63 4.54
C SER A 85 0.06 -2.05 4.93
N ASP A 86 -0.14 -1.70 6.20
CA ASP A 86 -1.40 -1.10 6.69
C ASP A 86 -1.75 0.20 5.93
N GLU A 87 -0.75 0.98 5.51
CA GLU A 87 -0.97 2.16 4.66
C GLU A 87 -1.46 1.79 3.26
N GLY A 88 -0.97 0.70 2.69
CA GLY A 88 -1.46 0.22 1.39
C GLY A 88 -2.89 -0.32 1.47
N TRP A 89 -3.29 -0.93 2.59
CA TRP A 89 -4.67 -1.37 2.82
C TRP A 89 -5.66 -0.20 2.82
N LEU A 90 -5.27 0.96 3.37
CA LEU A 90 -6.09 2.18 3.33
C LEU A 90 -6.41 2.62 1.88
N CYS A 91 -5.49 2.39 0.96
CA CYS A 91 -5.66 2.76 -0.45
C CYS A 91 -6.67 1.87 -1.19
N LEU A 92 -7.01 0.68 -0.67
CA LEU A 92 -7.90 -0.27 -1.36
C LEU A 92 -9.39 0.09 -1.23
N LYS A 93 -9.75 0.97 -0.29
CA LYS A 93 -11.14 1.38 -0.01
C LYS A 93 -11.95 1.75 -1.28
N PRO A 94 -11.42 2.51 -2.25
CA PRO A 94 -12.17 2.87 -3.46
C PRO A 94 -12.58 1.66 -4.32
N LEU A 95 -11.81 0.56 -4.30
CA LEU A 95 -12.10 -0.63 -5.10
C LEU A 95 -13.34 -1.39 -4.62
N MET A 96 -13.83 -1.10 -3.42
CA MET A 96 -15.14 -1.60 -2.97
C MET A 96 -16.29 -1.14 -3.86
N ASN A 97 -16.10 -0.09 -4.67
CA ASN A 97 -17.11 0.44 -5.58
C ASN A 97 -16.66 0.34 -7.04
N CYS A 98 -15.69 -0.54 -7.34
CA CYS A 98 -15.26 -0.73 -8.73
C CYS A 98 -16.33 -1.45 -9.55
N THR A 99 -16.30 -1.24 -10.86
CA THR A 99 -17.28 -1.76 -11.82
C THR A 99 -17.18 -3.28 -11.99
N ASP A 100 -15.98 -3.85 -11.80
CA ASP A 100 -15.74 -5.29 -11.93
C ASP A 100 -16.24 -6.02 -10.68
N PRO A 101 -17.28 -6.87 -10.78
CA PRO A 101 -17.89 -7.51 -9.62
C PRO A 101 -16.96 -8.51 -8.93
N VAL A 102 -16.01 -9.12 -9.67
CA VAL A 102 -15.07 -10.09 -9.11
C VAL A 102 -14.01 -9.38 -8.28
N ILE A 103 -13.48 -8.25 -8.78
CA ILE A 103 -12.54 -7.40 -8.03
C ILE A 103 -13.23 -6.79 -6.82
N GLN A 104 -14.45 -6.28 -7.01
CA GLN A 104 -15.24 -5.68 -5.94
C GLN A 104 -15.47 -6.66 -4.79
N ALA A 105 -16.02 -7.84 -5.09
CA ALA A 105 -16.31 -8.86 -4.07
C ALA A 105 -15.03 -9.36 -3.39
N GLY A 106 -13.96 -9.58 -4.16
CA GLY A 106 -12.65 -10.00 -3.64
C GLY A 106 -12.04 -9.00 -2.67
N VAL A 107 -11.95 -7.73 -3.06
CA VAL A 107 -11.39 -6.67 -2.22
C VAL A 107 -12.25 -6.46 -0.97
N ARG A 108 -13.58 -6.57 -1.09
CA ARG A 108 -14.46 -6.50 0.08
C ARG A 108 -14.20 -7.66 1.05
N GLY A 109 -14.10 -8.89 0.55
CA GLY A 109 -13.75 -10.05 1.38
C GLY A 109 -12.39 -9.88 2.08
N MET A 110 -11.38 -9.41 1.36
CA MET A 110 -10.04 -9.17 1.90
C MET A 110 -10.01 -8.11 3.00
N LEU A 111 -10.71 -6.99 2.82
CA LEU A 111 -10.75 -5.91 3.81
C LEU A 111 -11.53 -6.31 5.06
N ASP A 112 -12.58 -7.13 4.93
CA ASP A 112 -13.29 -7.69 6.10
C ASP A 112 -12.41 -8.68 6.88
N LEU A 113 -11.67 -9.56 6.18
CA LEU A 113 -10.69 -10.46 6.82
C LEU A 113 -9.60 -9.65 7.55
N LYS A 114 -9.07 -8.60 6.92
CA LYS A 114 -8.06 -7.71 7.53
C LYS A 114 -8.64 -7.01 8.76
N ARG A 115 -9.88 -6.52 8.71
CA ARG A 115 -10.58 -5.91 9.86
C ARG A 115 -10.62 -6.86 11.05
N GLU A 116 -11.08 -8.09 10.84
CA GLU A 116 -11.14 -9.11 11.90
C GLU A 116 -9.75 -9.39 12.50
N SER A 117 -8.71 -9.48 11.65
CA SER A 117 -7.34 -9.68 12.14
C SER A 117 -6.85 -8.50 12.99
N LEU A 118 -7.17 -7.26 12.60
CA LEU A 118 -6.77 -6.06 13.34
C LEU A 118 -7.55 -5.90 14.65
N GLU A 119 -8.84 -6.26 14.67
CA GLU A 119 -9.63 -6.27 15.90
C GLU A 119 -9.05 -7.26 16.92
N ASN A 120 -8.67 -8.46 16.47
CA ASN A 120 -8.01 -9.45 17.31
C ASN A 120 -6.62 -8.98 17.78
N GLN A 121 -5.86 -8.28 16.93
CA GLN A 121 -4.59 -7.67 17.32
C GLN A 121 -4.78 -6.59 18.37
N LEU A 122 -5.73 -5.67 18.19
CA LEU A 122 -6.01 -4.61 19.16
C LEU A 122 -6.41 -5.15 20.54
N LEU A 123 -7.18 -6.26 20.58
CA LEU A 123 -7.52 -6.93 21.84
C LEU A 123 -6.28 -7.48 22.55
N LYS A 124 -5.30 -7.99 21.79
CA LYS A 124 -4.01 -8.44 22.33
C LYS A 124 -3.11 -7.28 22.72
N ASP A 125 -3.08 -6.20 21.95
CA ASP A 125 -2.22 -5.03 22.19
C ASP A 125 -2.67 -4.23 23.41
N GLN A 126 -3.98 -4.24 23.72
CA GLN A 126 -4.48 -3.73 25.00
C GLN A 126 -3.82 -4.40 26.22
N GLN A 127 -3.34 -5.64 26.07
CA GLN A 127 -2.63 -6.37 27.13
C GLN A 127 -1.11 -6.06 27.16
N HIS A 128 -0.52 -5.56 26.06
CA HIS A 128 0.94 -5.40 25.90
C HIS A 128 1.44 -3.95 26.00
N GLY A 129 0.55 -2.95 26.17
CA GLY A 129 0.92 -1.57 26.48
C GLY A 129 1.10 -0.63 25.27
N TRP A 130 1.38 0.66 25.53
CA TRP A 130 1.33 1.75 24.54
C TRP A 130 2.41 1.65 23.44
N THR A 131 3.52 0.95 23.69
CA THR A 131 4.64 0.83 22.72
C THR A 131 4.30 0.01 21.48
N THR A 132 3.22 -0.78 21.51
CA THR A 132 2.80 -1.62 20.38
C THR A 132 1.85 -0.88 19.42
N ARG A 133 1.33 0.29 19.82
CA ARG A 133 0.36 1.04 19.00
C ARG A 133 1.03 1.75 17.83
N GLN A 134 0.54 1.47 16.61
CA GLN A 134 0.92 2.18 15.40
C GLN A 134 -0.25 3.04 14.88
N ILE A 135 0.04 4.30 14.54
CA ILE A 135 -0.97 5.28 14.07
C ILE A 135 -1.65 4.82 12.77
N ALA A 136 -0.91 4.14 11.88
CA ALA A 136 -1.46 3.61 10.63
C ALA A 136 -2.56 2.56 10.90
N THR A 137 -2.30 1.64 11.84
CA THR A 137 -3.24 0.61 12.26
C THR A 137 -4.49 1.21 12.91
N ASP A 138 -4.33 2.19 13.80
CA ASP A 138 -5.47 2.89 14.42
C ASP A 138 -6.35 3.62 13.38
N ARG A 139 -5.73 4.26 12.39
CA ARG A 139 -6.44 4.88 11.26
C ARG A 139 -7.14 3.85 10.38
N LEU A 140 -6.49 2.73 10.09
CA LEU A 140 -7.09 1.66 9.29
C LEU A 140 -8.30 1.04 10.01
N VAL A 141 -8.18 0.74 11.30
CA VAL A 141 -9.29 0.20 12.09
C VAL A 141 -10.46 1.19 12.18
N SER A 142 -10.20 2.45 12.47
CA SER A 142 -11.26 3.46 12.53
C SER A 142 -11.99 3.62 11.20
N GLN A 143 -11.28 3.61 10.06
CA GLN A 143 -11.90 3.66 8.75
C GLN A 143 -12.72 2.41 8.41
N LEU A 144 -12.19 1.22 8.70
CA LEU A 144 -12.90 -0.05 8.48
C LEU A 144 -14.16 -0.13 9.33
N ARG A 145 -14.09 0.27 10.61
CA ARG A 145 -15.26 0.36 11.52
C ARG A 145 -16.30 1.36 11.03
N ALA A 146 -15.89 2.55 10.57
CA ALA A 146 -16.82 3.54 10.04
C ALA A 146 -17.56 3.03 8.80
N SER A 147 -16.88 2.21 7.99
CA SER A 147 -17.51 1.61 6.83
C SER A 147 -18.41 0.41 7.17
N LYS A 148 -18.36 -0.17 8.38
CA LYS A 148 -19.02 -1.42 8.81
C LYS A 148 -20.47 -1.58 8.33
N GLY A 149 -21.26 -0.51 8.36
CA GLY A 149 -22.65 -0.51 7.88
C GLY A 149 -22.82 -0.94 6.40
N ILE A 150 -21.84 -0.66 5.54
CA ILE A 150 -21.84 -0.99 4.11
C ILE A 150 -21.51 -2.48 3.87
N TRP A 151 -20.80 -3.13 4.80
CA TRP A 151 -20.34 -4.52 4.66
C TRP A 151 -21.33 -5.53 5.21
N THR A 152 -22.10 -5.17 6.24
CA THR A 152 -23.11 -6.03 6.86
C THR A 152 -24.29 -6.39 5.94
N SER A 153 -24.40 -5.75 4.77
CA SER A 153 -25.37 -6.11 3.73
C SER A 153 -24.84 -7.13 2.72
N GLU A 154 -23.61 -7.60 2.86
CA GLU A 154 -22.99 -8.52 1.90
C GLU A 154 -23.50 -9.96 2.03
N PRO A 155 -23.57 -10.74 0.93
CA PRO A 155 -24.15 -12.08 0.94
C PRO A 155 -23.46 -13.08 1.86
N TRP A 156 -22.18 -12.86 2.20
CA TRP A 156 -21.41 -13.76 3.06
C TRP A 156 -21.55 -13.48 4.55
N SER A 157 -22.13 -12.33 4.96
CA SER A 157 -22.38 -12.03 6.38
C SER A 157 -23.70 -12.59 6.90
N ASN A 158 -24.60 -12.99 5.99
CA ASN A 158 -25.91 -13.54 6.32
C ASN A 158 -25.93 -15.02 5.90
N GLU A 159 -26.12 -15.92 6.86
CA GLU A 159 -26.02 -17.39 6.78
C GLU A 159 -27.00 -18.10 5.82
N ARG A 160 -27.43 -17.49 4.71
CA ARG A 160 -28.35 -18.11 3.74
C ARG A 160 -27.81 -18.05 2.31
N GLY A 161 -26.99 -19.05 1.97
CA GLY A 161 -26.75 -19.48 0.59
C GLY A 161 -25.78 -18.65 -0.27
N GLY A 162 -25.13 -17.63 0.30
CA GLY A 162 -24.08 -16.88 -0.40
C GLY A 162 -22.75 -17.63 -0.47
N PRO A 163 -21.87 -17.29 -1.43
CA PRO A 163 -20.49 -17.79 -1.45
C PRO A 163 -19.77 -17.40 -0.14
N SER A 164 -18.89 -18.26 0.36
CA SER A 164 -18.14 -17.96 1.57
C SER A 164 -17.17 -16.80 1.34
N ARG A 165 -16.83 -16.07 2.41
CA ARG A 165 -15.80 -15.00 2.36
C ARG A 165 -14.49 -15.51 1.74
N GLN A 166 -14.10 -16.74 2.06
CA GLN A 166 -12.90 -17.34 1.48
C GLN A 166 -13.07 -17.64 -0.01
N SER A 167 -14.25 -18.12 -0.44
CA SER A 167 -14.45 -18.45 -1.84
C SER A 167 -14.45 -17.22 -2.75
N VAL A 168 -14.95 -16.07 -2.30
CA VAL A 168 -14.87 -14.82 -3.08
C VAL A 168 -13.43 -14.30 -3.17
N ILE A 169 -12.63 -14.46 -2.12
CA ILE A 169 -11.19 -14.13 -2.14
C ILE A 169 -10.44 -15.07 -3.10
N ASP A 170 -10.70 -16.38 -3.02
CA ASP A 170 -10.06 -17.37 -3.90
C ASP A 170 -10.45 -17.14 -5.37
N GLN A 171 -11.72 -16.79 -5.62
CA GLN A 171 -12.20 -16.45 -6.96
C GLN A 171 -11.48 -15.19 -7.48
N PHE A 172 -11.35 -14.16 -6.65
CA PHE A 172 -10.60 -12.95 -7.00
C PHE A 172 -9.12 -13.24 -7.27
N GLN A 173 -8.48 -14.07 -6.44
CA GLN A 173 -7.11 -14.51 -6.67
C GLN A 173 -6.99 -15.18 -8.03
N ARG A 174 -7.78 -16.23 -8.31
CA ARG A 174 -7.77 -16.94 -9.61
C ARG A 174 -8.02 -15.99 -10.77
N TYR A 175 -9.00 -15.09 -10.65
CA TYR A 175 -9.29 -14.08 -11.66
C TYR A 175 -8.10 -13.15 -11.89
N SER A 176 -7.43 -12.71 -10.84
CA SER A 176 -6.28 -11.82 -10.97
C SER A 176 -5.03 -12.52 -11.54
N TYR A 177 -4.87 -13.83 -11.30
CA TYR A 177 -3.73 -14.63 -11.77
C TYR A 177 -3.65 -14.77 -13.29
N GLN A 178 -4.72 -14.50 -14.03
CA GLN A 178 -4.66 -14.44 -15.50
C GLN A 178 -3.69 -13.35 -16.01
N TRP A 179 -3.31 -12.42 -15.14
CA TRP A 179 -2.42 -11.29 -15.44
C TRP A 179 -1.03 -11.41 -14.79
N TYR A 180 -0.71 -12.56 -14.19
CA TYR A 180 0.63 -12.86 -13.69
C TYR A 180 1.55 -13.25 -14.85
#